data_AF-A0A183EXM6-F1
#
_entry.id   AF-A0A183EXM6-F1
#
_cell.length_a   1.000
_cell.length_b   1.000
_cell.length_c   1.000
_cell.angle_alpha   90.00
_cell.angle_beta   90.00
_cell.angle_gamma   90.00
#
_symmetry.space_group_name_H-M   'P 1'
#
loop_
_entity.id
_entity.type
_entity.pdbx_description
1 polymer ?
#
loop_
_entity_poly.entity_id
_entity_poly.type
_entity_poly.pdbx_seq_one_letter_code
_entity_poly.pdbx_strand_id
1 'polypeptide(L)'
;MQLAGCSGAQTRDPCDDQCFHSRYRTYDGQCNNEVHTMWGASQMRFRRLLPPIYENGFNTPVGWDPERLYFGYRKPSARAVSRKLLSTDYITAHESYSAMLMQWGQFIGTFICIQCC
;
A
#
# COMPACT_ATOMS: atom_id res chain seq x y z
N MET A 1 -13.31 -9.48 -18.29
CA MET A 1 -12.00 -9.22 -17.64
C MET A 1 -12.08 -7.87 -16.92
N GLN A 2 -12.45 -7.89 -15.64
CA GLN A 2 -12.41 -6.72 -14.76
C GLN A 2 -11.02 -6.65 -14.14
N LEU A 3 -10.20 -5.69 -14.56
CA LEU A 3 -8.80 -5.53 -14.13
C LEU A 3 -8.62 -4.43 -13.06
N ALA A 4 -9.70 -3.92 -12.49
CA ALA A 4 -9.68 -3.06 -11.30
C ALA A 4 -10.83 -3.49 -10.38
N GLY A 5 -10.56 -4.49 -9.55
CA GLY A 5 -11.52 -5.08 -8.62
C GLY A 5 -11.78 -4.21 -7.41
N CYS A 6 -12.28 -2.98 -7.59
CA CYS A 6 -12.99 -2.30 -6.50
C CYS A 6 -14.43 -2.79 -6.53
N SER A 7 -14.69 -4.02 -6.09
CA SER A 7 -16.05 -4.34 -5.62
C SER A 7 -16.37 -3.33 -4.54
N GLY A 8 -17.47 -2.57 -4.68
CA GLY A 8 -17.89 -1.61 -3.67
C GLY A 8 -17.81 -2.26 -2.30
N ALA A 9 -17.28 -1.51 -1.32
CA ALA A 9 -17.16 -1.93 0.06
C ALA A 9 -18.38 -2.78 0.43
N GLN A 10 -18.17 -4.05 0.78
CA GLN A 10 -19.23 -4.89 1.33
C GLN A 10 -19.59 -4.27 2.69
N THR A 11 -20.51 -3.32 2.68
CA THR A 11 -21.07 -2.75 3.90
C THR A 11 -21.87 -3.87 4.53
N ARG A 12 -21.30 -4.47 5.59
CA ARG A 12 -22.18 -5.06 6.59
C ARG A 12 -23.00 -3.92 7.17
N ASP A 13 -24.22 -4.26 7.59
CA ASP A 13 -25.21 -3.34 8.14
C ASP A 13 -24.59 -2.23 9.00
N PRO A 14 -25.15 -1.00 8.96
CA PRO A 14 -24.62 0.13 9.71
C PRO A 14 -24.34 -0.35 11.12
N CYS A 15 -23.13 -0.06 11.63
CA CYS A 15 -22.68 -0.40 12.96
C CYS A 15 -23.73 0.07 13.98
N ASP A 16 -24.74 -0.75 14.20
CA ASP A 16 -25.87 -0.46 15.09
C ASP A 16 -25.30 -0.34 16.50
N ASP A 17 -26.03 0.28 17.42
CA ASP A 17 -25.52 0.58 18.77
C ASP A 17 -24.96 -0.66 19.52
N GLN A 18 -25.28 -1.87 19.05
CA GLN A 18 -24.72 -3.13 19.54
C GLN A 18 -23.31 -3.48 19.01
N CYS A 19 -22.87 -2.93 17.87
CA CYS A 19 -21.56 -3.22 17.27
C CYS A 19 -20.42 -2.45 17.97
N PHE A 20 -20.65 -1.21 18.42
CA PHE A 20 -19.66 -0.43 19.19
C PHE A 20 -19.43 -0.97 20.60
N HIS A 21 -20.44 -1.58 21.20
CA HIS A 21 -20.33 -2.24 22.51
C HIS A 21 -19.85 -3.69 22.43
N SER A 22 -19.49 -4.18 21.23
CA SER A 22 -18.83 -5.47 21.09
C SER A 22 -17.50 -5.46 21.84
N ARG A 23 -17.29 -6.47 22.68
CA ARG A 23 -16.02 -6.67 23.39
C ARG A 23 -14.83 -6.91 22.46
N TYR A 24 -15.09 -7.34 21.22
CA TYR A 24 -14.06 -7.82 20.29
C TYR A 24 -14.10 -7.06 18.96
N ARG A 25 -12.90 -6.93 18.36
CA ARG A 25 -12.71 -6.34 17.03
C ARG A 25 -13.35 -7.22 15.96
N THR A 26 -13.88 -6.60 14.91
CA THR A 26 -14.31 -7.34 13.72
C THR A 26 -13.09 -7.85 12.95
N TYR A 27 -13.25 -8.94 12.21
CA TYR A 27 -12.13 -9.53 11.44
C TYR A 27 -11.69 -8.65 10.26
N ASP A 28 -12.57 -7.76 9.79
CA ASP A 28 -12.36 -6.86 8.65
C ASP A 28 -12.04 -5.42 9.09
N GLY A 29 -12.03 -5.13 10.39
CA GLY A 29 -11.72 -3.82 10.95
C GLY A 29 -12.84 -2.77 10.85
N GLN A 30 -14.04 -3.14 10.37
CA GLN A 30 -15.23 -2.28 10.41
C GLN A 30 -15.61 -1.90 11.84
N CYS A 31 -16.28 -0.75 12.01
CA CYS A 31 -16.78 -0.25 13.29
C CYS A 31 -15.70 0.01 14.36
N ASN A 32 -14.41 0.10 14.00
CA ASN A 32 -13.38 0.54 14.93
C ASN A 32 -13.44 2.05 15.24
N ASN A 33 -14.04 2.84 14.34
CA ASN A 33 -14.28 4.26 14.54
C ASN A 33 -15.78 4.55 14.47
N GLU A 34 -16.30 5.26 15.48
CA GLU A 34 -17.72 5.56 15.67
C GLU A 34 -18.33 6.39 14.55
N VAL A 35 -17.63 7.43 14.14
CA VAL A 35 -18.10 8.38 13.14
C VAL A 35 -17.81 7.86 11.73
N HIS A 36 -16.69 7.15 11.56
CA HIS A 36 -16.18 6.68 10.28
C HIS A 36 -15.92 5.18 10.31
N THR A 37 -17.01 4.42 10.29
CA THR A 37 -17.05 2.96 10.45
C THR A 37 -16.12 2.17 9.53
N MET A 38 -15.73 2.73 8.36
CA MET A 38 -14.88 2.08 7.36
C MET A 38 -13.40 2.45 7.46
N TRP A 39 -12.99 3.32 8.39
CA TRP A 39 -11.59 3.73 8.51
C TRP A 39 -10.72 2.60 9.05
N GLY A 40 -9.74 2.20 8.25
CA GLY A 40 -8.84 1.10 8.59
C GLY A 40 -9.45 -0.29 8.34
N ALA A 41 -10.66 -0.35 7.78
CA ALA A 41 -11.24 -1.61 7.33
C ALA A 41 -10.45 -2.20 6.15
N SER A 42 -10.45 -3.52 6.02
CA SER A 42 -9.86 -4.22 4.89
C SER A 42 -10.64 -3.99 3.59
N GLN A 43 -9.99 -4.24 2.47
CA GLN A 43 -10.49 -4.02 1.10
C GLN A 43 -10.85 -2.56 0.80
N MET A 44 -10.33 -1.63 1.61
CA MET A 44 -10.45 -0.20 1.38
C MET A 44 -9.23 0.32 0.61
N ARG A 45 -9.46 1.39 -0.14
CA ARG A 45 -8.39 2.15 -0.81
C ARG A 45 -7.40 2.74 0.18
N PHE A 46 -6.13 2.78 -0.18
CA PHE A 46 -5.11 3.49 0.61
C PHE A 46 -5.44 4.98 0.74
N ARG A 47 -5.23 5.52 1.94
CA ARG A 47 -5.32 6.96 2.19
C ARG A 47 -4.15 7.67 1.50
N ARG A 48 -4.44 8.65 0.67
CA ARG A 48 -3.44 9.48 0.01
C ARG A 48 -3.06 10.65 0.93
N LEU A 49 -1.80 10.74 1.33
CA LEU A 49 -1.25 11.88 2.08
C LEU A 49 -0.89 13.06 1.15
N LEU A 50 -0.57 12.76 -0.11
CA LEU A 50 -0.27 13.73 -1.16
C LEU A 50 -1.09 13.41 -2.42
N PRO A 51 -1.34 14.40 -3.29
CA PRO A 51 -1.96 14.15 -4.60
C PRO A 51 -1.18 13.10 -5.40
N PRO A 52 -1.86 12.17 -6.09
CA PRO A 52 -1.20 11.18 -6.91
C PRO A 52 -0.56 11.83 -8.14
N ILE A 53 0.54 11.25 -8.63
CA ILE A 53 1.20 11.69 -9.85
C ILE A 53 1.09 10.56 -10.87
N TYR A 54 0.35 10.81 -11.94
CA TYR A 54 0.22 9.93 -13.10
C TYR A 54 0.64 10.68 -14.36
N GLU A 55 1.13 9.95 -15.35
CA GLU A 55 1.61 10.53 -16.60
C GLU A 55 0.48 11.25 -17.35
N ASN A 56 -0.70 10.64 -17.44
CA ASN A 56 -1.91 11.23 -18.01
C ASN A 56 -2.80 11.96 -16.99
N GLY A 57 -2.33 12.13 -15.74
CA GLY A 57 -3.11 12.72 -14.65
C GLY A 57 -4.21 11.82 -14.07
N PHE A 58 -4.37 10.58 -14.53
CA PHE A 58 -5.45 9.69 -14.09
C PHE A 58 -4.98 8.31 -13.63
N ASN A 59 -4.39 7.52 -14.52
CA ASN A 59 -4.08 6.10 -14.25
C ASN A 59 -2.78 5.59 -14.90
N THR A 60 -2.22 6.31 -15.87
CA THR A 60 -0.99 5.88 -16.54
C THR A 60 0.20 6.09 -15.61
N PRO A 61 0.97 5.04 -15.29
CA PRO A 61 2.13 5.17 -14.43
C PRO A 61 3.20 6.07 -15.08
N VAL A 62 4.01 6.72 -14.25
CA VAL A 62 5.11 7.57 -14.71
C VAL A 62 6.18 6.72 -15.41
N GLY A 63 6.57 7.14 -16.61
CA GLY A 63 7.56 6.43 -17.43
C GLY A 63 6.94 5.35 -18.32
N TRP A 64 5.63 5.42 -18.56
CA TRP A 64 4.94 4.56 -19.52
C TRP A 64 5.34 4.92 -20.95
N ASP A 65 5.36 6.20 -21.29
CA ASP A 65 5.91 6.72 -22.55
C ASP A 65 7.43 6.95 -22.45
N PRO A 66 8.27 6.20 -23.19
CA PRO A 66 9.73 6.37 -23.18
C PRO A 66 10.22 7.72 -23.72
N GLU A 67 9.40 8.40 -24.52
CA GLU A 67 9.75 9.68 -25.15
C GLU A 67 9.43 10.87 -24.27
N ARG A 68 8.61 10.68 -23.22
CA ARG A 68 8.21 11.75 -22.33
C ARG A 68 9.36 12.23 -21.45
N LEU A 69 9.55 13.55 -21.46
CA LEU A 69 10.56 14.22 -20.66
C LEU A 69 9.96 14.73 -19.35
N TYR A 70 10.71 14.52 -18.27
CA TYR A 70 10.41 14.98 -16.92
C TYR A 70 11.53 15.94 -16.51
N PHE A 71 11.22 17.24 -16.45
CA PHE A 71 12.21 18.29 -16.22
C PHE A 71 13.40 18.23 -17.21
N GLY A 72 13.11 17.92 -18.48
CA GLY A 72 14.11 17.81 -19.55
C GLY A 72 14.81 16.46 -19.65
N TYR A 73 14.47 15.46 -18.81
CA TYR A 73 15.13 14.15 -18.81
C TYR A 73 14.13 12.99 -18.97
N ARG A 74 14.54 11.94 -19.68
CA ARG A 74 13.79 10.67 -19.74
C ARG A 74 13.98 9.88 -18.45
N LYS A 75 12.94 9.17 -18.00
CA LYS A 75 13.06 8.29 -16.84
C LYS A 75 13.78 6.99 -17.22
N PRO A 76 14.83 6.57 -16.50
CA PRO A 76 15.48 5.28 -16.74
C PRO A 76 14.56 4.13 -16.32
N SER A 77 14.79 2.95 -16.88
CA SER A 77 14.07 1.75 -16.44
C SER A 77 14.43 1.40 -14.99
N ALA A 78 13.46 0.91 -14.22
CA ALA A 78 13.67 0.50 -12.83
C ALA A 78 14.80 -0.53 -12.69
N ARG A 79 14.94 -1.43 -13.67
CA ARG A 79 16.02 -2.43 -13.72
C ARG A 79 17.39 -1.80 -13.96
N ALA A 80 17.50 -0.79 -14.83
CA ALA A 80 18.77 -0.10 -15.06
C ALA A 80 19.24 0.63 -13.80
N VAL A 81 18.31 1.28 -13.08
CA VAL A 81 18.61 1.95 -11.80
C VAL A 81 19.07 0.93 -10.75
N SER A 82 18.33 -0.17 -10.58
CA SER A 82 18.68 -1.23 -9.63
C SER A 82 20.06 -1.82 -9.91
N ARG A 83 20.36 -2.17 -11.16
CA ARG A 83 21.68 -2.72 -11.53
C ARG A 83 22.82 -1.74 -11.31
N LYS A 84 22.61 -0.45 -11.60
CA LYS A 84 23.67 0.55 -11.55
C LYS A 84 23.92 1.09 -10.14
N LEU A 85 22.89 1.14 -9.28
CA LEU A 85 22.96 1.80 -7.97
C LEU A 85 22.82 0.85 -6.78
N LEU A 86 22.04 -0.23 -6.91
CA LEU A 86 21.70 -1.13 -5.79
C LEU A 86 22.47 -2.46 -5.83
N SER A 87 23.11 -2.79 -6.95
CA SER A 87 23.89 -4.02 -7.09
C SER A 87 25.17 -3.91 -6.27
N THR A 88 25.43 -4.94 -5.46
CA THR A 88 26.68 -5.11 -4.72
C THR A 88 27.13 -6.55 -4.81
N ASP A 89 28.43 -6.77 -4.93
CA ASP A 89 29.03 -8.12 -4.94
C ASP A 89 29.30 -8.64 -3.52
N TYR A 90 29.24 -7.75 -2.52
CA TYR A 90 29.54 -8.06 -1.13
C TYR A 90 28.31 -7.86 -0.24
N ILE A 91 28.12 -8.79 0.71
CA ILE A 91 27.06 -8.75 1.71
C ILE A 91 27.65 -8.15 2.99
N THR A 92 27.12 -7.03 3.45
CA THR A 92 27.50 -6.41 4.73
C THR A 92 26.54 -6.84 5.83
N ALA A 93 27.06 -7.55 6.83
CA ALA A 93 26.30 -7.88 8.04
C ALA A 93 26.20 -6.67 8.97
N HIS A 94 25.08 -6.56 9.69
CA HIS A 94 24.93 -5.54 10.71
C HIS A 94 25.47 -6.04 12.05
N GLU A 95 26.29 -5.25 12.74
CA GLU A 95 27.01 -5.70 13.95
C GLU A 95 26.10 -5.88 15.18
N SER A 96 25.05 -5.07 15.30
CA SER A 96 24.19 -5.02 16.49
C SER A 96 22.77 -5.57 16.31
N TYR A 97 22.34 -5.88 15.07
CA TYR A 97 20.97 -6.32 14.79
C TYR A 97 20.96 -7.75 14.28
N SER A 98 20.04 -8.55 14.80
CA SER A 98 19.80 -9.90 14.32
C SER A 98 18.95 -9.88 13.05
N ALA A 99 19.02 -10.97 12.28
CA ALA A 99 18.14 -11.18 11.12
C ALA A 99 16.64 -11.13 11.47
N MET A 100 16.29 -11.34 12.75
CA MET A 100 14.92 -11.22 13.24
C MET A 100 14.34 -9.82 13.03
N LEU A 101 15.17 -8.77 13.03
CA LEU A 101 14.72 -7.39 12.75
C LEU A 101 14.05 -7.30 11.37
N MET A 102 14.71 -7.85 10.35
CA MET A 102 14.19 -7.87 8.98
C MET A 102 12.92 -8.72 8.88
N GLN A 103 12.93 -9.92 9.47
CA GLN A 103 11.79 -10.83 9.45
C GLN A 103 10.56 -10.25 10.16
N TRP A 104 10.75 -9.58 11.29
CA TRP A 104 9.70 -8.90 12.04
C TRP A 104 9.12 -7.71 11.26
N GLY A 105 9.96 -6.96 10.55
CA GLY A 105 9.51 -5.88 9.66
C GLY A 105 8.60 -6.40 8.54
N GLN A 106 8.98 -7.51 7.89
CA GLN A 106 8.14 -8.16 6.88
C GLN A 106 6.84 -8.73 7.46
N PHE A 107 6.90 -9.33 8.66
CA PHE A 107 5.73 -9.79 9.39
C PHE A 107 4.75 -8.63 9.59
N ILE A 108 5.16 -7.54 10.25
CA ILE A 108 4.30 -6.37 10.46
C ILE A 108 3.75 -5.80 9.15
N GLY A 109 4.60 -5.65 8.11
CA GLY A 109 4.18 -5.10 6.82
C GLY A 109 3.08 -5.93 6.14
N THR A 110 3.18 -7.25 6.25
CA THR A 110 2.20 -8.21 5.75
C THR A 110 0.85 -8.03 6.43
N PHE A 111 0.83 -7.84 7.76
CA PHE A 111 -0.41 -7.63 8.52
C PHE A 111 -1.11 -6.30 8.20
N ILE A 112 -0.36 -5.25 7.87
CA ILE A 112 -0.93 -3.91 7.71
C ILE A 112 -1.48 -3.66 6.30
N CYS A 113 -0.82 -4.13 5.24
CA CYS A 113 -1.07 -3.62 3.87
C CYS A 113 -1.61 -4.62 2.85
N ILE A 114 -1.68 -5.92 3.13
CA ILE A 114 -2.00 -6.93 2.10
C ILE A 114 -3.46 -6.91 1.66
N GLN A 115 -4.38 -6.44 2.52
CA GLN A 115 -5.80 -6.43 2.19
C GLN A 115 -6.31 -5.10 1.65
N CYS A 116 -5.45 -4.18 1.21
CA CYS A 116 -5.88 -2.92 0.62
C CYS A 116 -6.07 -3.05 -0.90
N CYS A 117 -7.15 -2.45 -1.42
CA CYS A 117 -7.46 -2.40 -2.86
C CYS A 117 -6.91 -1.13 -3.52
#